data_AF-A0A3M6U1U8-F1
#
_entry.id   AF-A0A3M6U1U8-F1
#
_cell.length_a   1.000
_cell.length_b   1.000
_cell.length_c   1.000
_cell.angle_alpha   90.00
_cell.angle_beta   90.00
_cell.angle_gamma   90.00
#
_symmetry.space_group_name_H-M   'P 1'
#
loop_
_entity.id
_entity.type
_entity.pdbx_description
1 polymer ?
#
loop_
_entity_poly.entity_id
_entity_poly.type
_entity_poly.pdbx_seq_one_letter_code
_entity_poly.pdbx_strand_id
1 'polypeptide(L)'
;MKMLMKPPSILAITALLLWIVCISQSADEEEWLHDNIQGLSENDGFGPVVHPCFNTTKNQTVTTPEGQKILCLVPSEDDLVKDLEALGGFNRRYTAVTKEQVDMYFEDPFKTDSKPIEWESKFTGKRRRSIHENEERSASDETLERKKRSVSVGVQKCEKKATRTSENFYQLCDECWYITQLPPNKFPRYINEKICGTTGASLMDICAGNTGFCIQKEIIQDLLIQTNQYEKIPSPDPQYSVVYKQVWKPFSQKIRSCCQCQSFTP
;
A
#
# COMPACT_ATOMS: atom_id res chain seq x y z
N MET A 1 35.84 -73.92 -30.74
CA MET A 1 35.45 -73.24 -32.00
C MET A 1 34.96 -71.83 -31.63
N LYS A 2 35.66 -70.78 -32.09
CA LYS A 2 35.32 -69.33 -32.02
C LYS A 2 35.05 -68.77 -30.61
N MET A 3 36.00 -68.16 -29.90
CA MET A 3 36.56 -66.81 -30.11
C MET A 3 35.59 -65.81 -30.74
N LEU A 4 35.09 -64.86 -29.93
CA LEU A 4 34.92 -63.48 -30.36
C LEU A 4 35.24 -62.54 -29.18
N MET A 5 36.27 -61.72 -29.38
CA MET A 5 36.77 -60.68 -28.49
C MET A 5 36.11 -59.33 -28.78
N LYS A 6 35.85 -58.56 -27.71
CA LYS A 6 35.89 -57.06 -27.58
C LYS A 6 34.90 -56.22 -28.43
N PRO A 7 34.65 -54.92 -28.09
CA PRO A 7 35.31 -54.05 -27.09
C PRO A 7 34.38 -53.27 -26.13
N PRO A 8 34.95 -52.56 -25.14
CA PRO A 8 34.33 -51.41 -24.49
C PRO A 8 34.55 -50.14 -25.33
N SER A 9 33.55 -49.29 -25.46
CA SER A 9 33.66 -47.99 -26.16
C SER A 9 32.73 -47.02 -25.44
N ILE A 10 33.27 -46.13 -24.61
CA ILE A 10 33.51 -44.73 -24.99
C ILE A 10 32.24 -44.10 -25.55
N LEU A 11 31.44 -43.53 -24.65
CA LEU A 11 30.68 -42.29 -24.88
C LEU A 11 30.64 -41.56 -23.55
N ALA A 12 31.83 -41.14 -23.12
CA ALA A 12 31.95 -40.00 -22.24
C ALA A 12 31.49 -38.75 -23.00
N ILE A 13 30.83 -37.83 -22.30
CA ILE A 13 30.64 -36.42 -22.68
C ILE A 13 29.59 -36.18 -23.77
N THR A 14 28.29 -36.38 -23.48
CA THR A 14 27.18 -35.70 -24.19
C THR A 14 25.95 -35.51 -23.29
N ALA A 15 26.13 -35.01 -22.08
CA ALA A 15 25.02 -34.61 -21.19
C ALA A 15 25.24 -33.24 -20.52
N LEU A 16 25.98 -32.34 -21.20
CA LEU A 16 26.27 -30.99 -20.68
C LEU A 16 26.09 -29.85 -21.70
N LEU A 17 25.47 -30.10 -22.86
CA LEU A 17 25.28 -29.09 -23.92
C LEU A 17 23.88 -29.15 -24.56
N LEU A 18 22.83 -29.16 -23.74
CA LEU A 18 21.43 -28.91 -24.17
C LEU A 18 20.70 -27.99 -23.17
N TRP A 19 21.44 -27.09 -22.52
CA TRP A 19 20.92 -26.00 -21.67
C TRP A 19 21.30 -24.61 -22.20
N ILE A 20 21.72 -24.53 -23.46
CA ILE A 20 22.04 -23.26 -24.12
C ILE A 20 21.44 -23.31 -25.51
N VAL A 21 20.73 -22.22 -25.85
CA VAL A 21 20.06 -21.86 -27.10
C VAL A 21 18.53 -22.06 -27.07
N CYS A 22 17.85 -20.91 -27.22
CA CYS A 22 16.40 -20.65 -27.32
C CYS A 22 15.63 -20.48 -25.99
N ILE A 23 15.83 -19.36 -25.27
CA ILE A 23 14.94 -18.19 -25.34
C ILE A 23 15.78 -16.94 -25.03
N SER A 24 16.08 -16.18 -26.08
CA SER A 24 16.54 -14.80 -26.03
C SER A 24 15.34 -13.88 -26.25
N GLN A 25 15.37 -12.70 -25.61
CA GLN A 25 14.48 -11.53 -25.72
C GLN A 25 13.34 -11.42 -24.68
N SER A 26 13.70 -10.89 -23.51
CA SER A 26 13.12 -9.65 -23.00
C SER A 26 14.10 -9.05 -21.97
N ALA A 27 15.21 -8.52 -22.48
CA ALA A 27 15.98 -7.52 -21.77
C ALA A 27 15.53 -6.20 -22.36
N ASP A 28 14.78 -5.41 -21.60
CA ASP A 28 14.63 -3.97 -21.76
C ASP A 28 14.15 -3.39 -20.42
N GLU A 29 14.89 -2.38 -19.94
CA GLU A 29 14.55 -1.37 -18.92
C GLU A 29 14.62 -1.73 -17.42
N GLU A 30 15.84 -1.97 -16.92
CA GLU A 30 16.27 -1.48 -15.60
C GLU A 30 17.50 -0.56 -15.77
N GLU A 31 17.33 0.55 -16.50
CA GLU A 31 18.32 1.60 -16.69
C GLU A 31 17.85 2.90 -16.02
N TRP A 32 17.80 2.93 -14.69
CA TRP A 32 17.55 4.17 -13.92
C TRP A 32 18.34 4.27 -12.60
N LEU A 33 19.50 3.60 -12.49
CA LEU A 33 20.34 3.74 -11.29
C LEU A 33 21.80 4.17 -11.51
N HIS A 34 22.21 4.61 -12.71
CA HIS A 34 23.61 5.01 -12.92
C HIS A 34 23.92 6.34 -13.62
N ASP A 35 22.93 7.16 -13.98
CA ASP A 35 23.21 8.50 -14.52
C ASP A 35 22.76 9.62 -13.56
N ASN A 36 23.60 9.88 -12.56
CA ASN A 36 23.84 11.26 -12.08
C ASN A 36 25.06 11.39 -11.15
N ILE A 37 26.15 10.69 -11.47
CA ILE A 37 27.47 10.97 -10.88
C ILE A 37 28.40 11.47 -12.00
N GLN A 38 28.02 12.57 -12.64
CA GLN A 38 28.94 13.38 -13.42
C GLN A 38 28.70 14.84 -13.08
N GLY A 39 29.48 15.32 -12.13
CA GLY A 39 29.54 16.73 -11.77
C GLY A 39 29.59 16.98 -10.28
N LEU A 40 30.57 16.43 -9.57
CA LEU A 40 31.25 17.09 -8.45
C LEU A 40 32.58 16.37 -8.18
N SER A 41 33.62 17.18 -8.17
CA SER A 41 35.04 16.84 -8.19
C SER A 41 35.53 16.25 -6.87
N GLU A 42 36.56 15.41 -7.01
CA GLU A 42 37.65 15.07 -6.08
C GLU A 42 37.37 14.21 -4.84
N ASN A 43 38.04 13.06 -4.87
CA ASN A 43 38.12 12.03 -3.84
C ASN A 43 39.08 12.45 -2.72
N ASP A 44 38.53 12.83 -1.57
CA ASP A 44 39.28 12.98 -0.31
C ASP A 44 38.87 11.89 0.69
N GLY A 45 39.30 10.63 0.49
CA GLY A 45 39.48 9.59 1.54
C GLY A 45 38.34 9.25 2.52
N PHE A 46 37.17 9.85 2.39
CA PHE A 46 36.00 9.66 3.24
C PHE A 46 34.95 8.88 2.45
N GLY A 47 34.19 8.04 3.14
CA GLY A 47 33.16 7.18 2.54
C GLY A 47 32.13 7.93 1.68
N PRO A 48 31.16 7.21 1.07
CA PRO A 48 30.22 7.82 0.12
C PRO A 48 29.58 9.07 0.72
N VAL A 49 29.66 10.19 0.00
CA VAL A 49 29.15 11.49 0.44
C VAL A 49 27.65 11.37 0.69
N VAL A 50 27.26 11.20 1.95
CA VAL A 50 25.87 11.11 2.38
C VAL A 50 25.26 12.51 2.34
N HIS A 51 24.11 12.66 1.67
CA HIS A 51 23.43 13.95 1.57
C HIS A 51 23.17 14.56 2.97
N PRO A 52 23.38 15.88 3.20
CA PRO A 52 23.24 16.50 4.52
C PRO A 52 21.87 16.28 5.19
N CYS A 53 20.82 16.12 4.38
CA CYS A 53 19.45 15.86 4.85
C CYS A 53 19.08 14.37 4.94
N PHE A 54 20.01 13.44 4.76
CA PHE A 54 19.71 12.01 4.70
C PHE A 54 18.87 11.51 5.88
N ASN A 55 17.82 10.74 5.58
CA ASN A 55 16.88 10.18 6.56
C ASN A 55 16.23 11.20 7.52
N THR A 56 16.11 12.46 7.08
CA THR A 56 15.39 13.49 7.83
C THR A 56 13.90 13.14 7.92
N THR A 57 13.35 13.15 9.14
CA THR A 57 11.93 12.85 9.42
C THR A 57 11.14 14.07 9.92
N LYS A 58 11.84 15.17 10.25
CA LYS A 58 11.25 16.44 10.69
C LYS A 58 12.07 17.60 10.15
N ASN A 59 11.47 18.76 10.01
CA ASN A 59 12.19 19.97 9.62
C ASN A 59 13.37 20.21 10.57
N GLN A 60 14.57 20.32 10.03
CA GLN A 60 15.78 20.52 10.83
C GLN A 60 16.81 21.35 10.09
N THR A 61 17.67 22.03 10.87
CA THR A 61 18.83 22.75 10.34
C THR A 61 20.09 21.94 10.61
N VAL A 62 20.89 21.71 9.58
CA VAL A 62 22.18 21.04 9.64
C VAL A 62 23.27 22.09 9.40
N THR A 63 24.24 22.16 10.30
CA THR A 63 25.41 23.04 10.13
C THR A 63 26.57 22.20 9.61
N THR A 64 27.14 22.57 8.47
CA THR A 64 28.29 21.86 7.88
C THR A 64 29.59 22.20 8.63
N PRO A 65 30.66 21.39 8.46
CA PRO A 65 31.98 21.71 9.05
C PRO A 65 32.53 23.08 8.63
N GLU A 66 32.16 23.56 7.44
CA GLU A 66 32.52 24.88 6.92
C GLU A 66 31.65 26.03 7.48
N GLY A 67 30.72 25.72 8.40
CA GLY A 67 29.83 26.69 9.04
C GLY A 67 28.58 27.07 8.25
N GLN A 68 28.30 26.39 7.13
CA GLN A 68 27.11 26.66 6.33
C GLN A 68 25.86 26.11 7.01
N LYS A 69 24.76 26.87 6.97
CA LYS A 69 23.47 26.43 7.52
C LYS A 69 22.59 25.89 6.39
N ILE A 70 22.28 24.61 6.46
CA ILE A 70 21.40 23.91 5.51
C ILE A 70 20.06 23.63 6.19
N LEU A 71 18.96 24.03 5.56
CA LEU A 71 17.61 23.72 6.04
C LEU A 71 17.05 22.50 5.30
N CYS A 72 16.71 21.46 6.04
CA CYS A 72 16.07 20.25 5.52
C CYS A 72 14.58 20.31 5.84
N LEU A 73 13.74 20.31 4.80
CA LEU A 73 12.29 20.36 4.91
C LEU A 73 11.66 19.01 4.56
N VAL A 74 10.71 18.60 5.39
CA VAL A 74 9.85 17.44 5.19
C VAL A 74 8.47 17.96 4.77
N PRO A 75 7.87 17.42 3.68
CA PRO A 75 6.51 17.78 3.28
C PRO A 75 5.51 17.61 4.43
N SER A 76 4.55 18.53 4.52
CA SER A 76 3.43 18.37 5.44
C SER A 76 2.46 17.30 4.93
N GLU A 77 1.60 16.76 5.79
CA GLU A 77 0.56 15.81 5.36
C GLU A 77 -0.35 16.43 4.27
N ASP A 78 -0.67 17.73 4.38
CA ASP A 78 -1.46 18.44 3.38
C ASP A 78 -0.76 18.56 2.03
N ASP A 79 0.56 18.71 2.03
CA ASP A 79 1.34 18.70 0.78
C ASP A 79 1.32 17.30 0.15
N LEU A 80 1.49 16.25 0.96
CA LEU A 80 1.44 14.87 0.47
C LEU A 80 0.05 14.47 -0.04
N VAL A 81 -1.03 15.00 0.55
CA VAL A 81 -2.39 14.81 0.03
C VAL A 81 -2.52 15.45 -1.35
N LYS A 82 -2.02 16.69 -1.54
CA LYS A 82 -2.04 17.35 -2.86
C LYS A 82 -1.22 16.60 -3.90
N ASP A 83 -0.05 16.11 -3.51
CA ASP A 83 0.82 15.31 -4.39
C ASP A 83 0.09 14.01 -4.81
N LEU A 84 -0.64 13.35 -3.91
CA LEU A 84 -1.49 12.21 -4.26
C LEU A 84 -2.67 12.60 -5.15
N GLU A 85 -3.34 13.71 -4.88
CA GLU A 85 -4.46 14.20 -5.70
C GLU A 85 -4.01 14.47 -7.14
N ALA A 86 -2.79 14.98 -7.34
CA ALA A 86 -2.20 15.17 -8.66
C ALA A 86 -1.97 13.85 -9.43
N LEU A 87 -1.81 12.73 -8.71
CA LEU A 87 -1.65 11.38 -9.28
C LEU A 87 -2.98 10.67 -9.57
N GLY A 88 -4.12 11.34 -9.33
CA GLY A 88 -5.45 10.73 -9.45
C GLY A 88 -6.15 10.49 -8.11
N GLY A 89 -5.52 10.88 -7.00
CA GLY A 89 -6.06 10.78 -5.65
C GLY A 89 -5.97 9.37 -5.08
N PHE A 90 -6.61 9.19 -3.92
CA PHE A 90 -6.66 7.92 -3.22
C PHE A 90 -8.09 7.57 -2.84
N ASN A 91 -8.40 6.27 -2.81
CA ASN A 91 -9.73 5.81 -2.45
C ASN A 91 -9.88 5.75 -0.92
N ARG A 92 -10.71 6.63 -0.37
CA ARG A 92 -10.97 6.73 1.08
C ARG A 92 -11.60 5.48 1.69
N ARG A 93 -12.21 4.62 0.88
CA ARG A 93 -12.72 3.30 1.32
C ARG A 93 -11.59 2.35 1.69
N TYR A 94 -10.44 2.50 1.02
CA TYR A 94 -9.29 1.61 1.16
C TYR A 94 -8.12 2.24 1.92
N THR A 95 -8.06 3.57 2.03
CA THR A 95 -6.89 4.27 2.58
C THR A 95 -7.27 5.50 3.42
N ALA A 96 -6.51 5.76 4.48
CA ALA A 96 -6.70 6.89 5.38
C ALA A 96 -5.36 7.44 5.89
N VAL A 97 -5.30 8.75 6.14
CA VAL A 97 -4.10 9.44 6.63
C VAL A 97 -3.98 9.29 8.14
N THR A 98 -5.06 9.57 8.87
CA THR A 98 -5.08 9.60 10.34
C THR A 98 -6.03 8.54 10.93
N LYS A 99 -5.92 8.27 12.23
CA LYS A 99 -6.82 7.35 12.92
C LYS A 99 -8.27 7.86 12.97
N GLU A 100 -8.45 9.17 13.05
CA GLU A 100 -9.77 9.80 13.01
C GLU A 100 -10.43 9.54 11.65
N GLN A 101 -9.65 9.61 10.56
CA GLN A 101 -10.14 9.25 9.23
C GLN A 101 -10.49 7.76 9.11
N VAL A 102 -9.75 6.87 9.78
CA VAL A 102 -10.12 5.44 9.88
C VAL A 102 -11.50 5.30 10.52
N ASP A 103 -11.74 5.93 11.67
CA ASP A 103 -13.03 5.86 12.38
C ASP A 103 -14.20 6.43 11.55
N MET A 104 -13.93 7.40 10.68
CA MET A 104 -14.93 8.06 9.83
C MET A 104 -15.23 7.31 8.53
N TYR A 105 -14.20 6.79 7.85
CA TYR A 105 -14.33 6.31 6.48
C TYR A 105 -14.23 4.79 6.35
N PHE A 106 -13.60 4.08 7.30
CA PHE A 106 -13.49 2.63 7.20
C PHE A 106 -14.78 1.99 7.71
N GLU A 107 -15.55 1.47 6.76
CA GLU A 107 -16.77 0.74 7.04
C GLU A 107 -16.47 -0.74 7.31
N ASP A 108 -17.20 -1.32 8.27
CA ASP A 108 -17.21 -2.77 8.48
C ASP A 108 -17.78 -3.42 7.21
N PRO A 109 -16.96 -4.16 6.46
CA PRO A 109 -17.38 -4.69 5.17
C PRO A 109 -18.33 -5.90 5.29
N PHE A 110 -18.66 -6.30 6.51
CA PHE A 110 -19.66 -7.32 6.83
C PHE A 110 -20.96 -6.72 7.38
N LYS A 111 -21.04 -5.40 7.58
CA LYS A 111 -22.33 -4.77 7.92
C LYS A 111 -23.17 -4.59 6.68
N THR A 112 -24.45 -4.89 6.83
CA THR A 112 -25.48 -4.77 5.79
C THR A 112 -26.40 -3.59 6.01
N ASP A 113 -25.97 -2.64 6.84
CA ASP A 113 -26.65 -1.36 6.95
C ASP A 113 -26.46 -0.62 5.64
N SER A 114 -27.49 -0.66 4.78
CA SER A 114 -27.64 0.20 3.62
C SER A 114 -27.82 1.64 4.11
N LYS A 115 -26.77 2.25 4.66
CA LYS A 115 -26.75 3.70 4.82
C LYS A 115 -26.71 4.27 3.41
N PRO A 116 -27.65 5.16 3.05
CA PRO A 116 -27.55 5.89 1.80
C PRO A 116 -26.17 6.52 1.76
N ILE A 117 -25.44 6.32 0.65
CA ILE A 117 -24.22 7.08 0.39
C ILE A 117 -24.67 8.55 0.28
N GLU A 118 -24.54 9.30 1.36
CA GLU A 118 -24.76 10.75 1.35
C GLU A 118 -23.54 11.36 0.66
N TRP A 119 -23.63 11.45 -0.67
CA TRP A 119 -22.67 12.19 -1.46
C TRP A 119 -22.79 13.67 -1.09
N GLU A 120 -21.96 14.15 -0.18
CA GLU A 120 -21.76 15.59 0.01
C GLU A 120 -21.04 16.17 -1.22
N SER A 121 -21.77 16.33 -2.33
CA SER A 121 -21.34 17.26 -3.37
C SER A 121 -21.38 18.65 -2.76
N LYS A 122 -20.21 19.25 -2.50
CA LYS A 122 -20.08 20.70 -2.33
C LYS A 122 -20.28 21.42 -3.67
N PHE A 123 -21.39 21.14 -4.37
CA PHE A 123 -21.84 21.98 -5.47
C PHE A 123 -22.86 22.96 -4.88
N THR A 124 -22.39 24.18 -4.62
CA THR A 124 -23.16 25.29 -4.05
C THR A 124 -24.19 25.81 -5.05
N GLY A 125 -25.22 25.01 -5.33
CA GLY A 125 -26.41 25.42 -6.07
C GLY A 125 -27.50 25.89 -5.11
N LYS A 126 -27.60 27.20 -4.88
CA LYS A 126 -28.70 27.83 -4.14
C LYS A 126 -30.06 27.34 -4.67
N ARG A 127 -30.81 26.59 -3.86
CA ARG A 127 -32.29 26.56 -3.94
C ARG A 127 -32.89 26.50 -2.54
N ARG A 128 -33.42 27.64 -2.11
CA ARG A 128 -34.37 27.78 -0.99
C ARG A 128 -35.67 27.03 -1.31
N ARG A 129 -36.21 26.29 -0.33
CA ARG A 129 -37.64 26.10 0.00
C ARG A 129 -37.69 25.12 1.18
N SER A 130 -37.89 25.59 2.40
CA SER A 130 -39.16 25.92 3.09
C SER A 130 -39.49 24.80 4.08
N ILE A 131 -39.34 25.15 5.35
CA ILE A 131 -39.67 24.39 6.54
C ILE A 131 -41.15 23.99 6.47
N HIS A 132 -41.43 22.70 6.54
CA HIS A 132 -42.70 22.21 7.05
C HIS A 132 -42.36 21.26 8.19
N GLU A 133 -42.60 21.74 9.40
CA GLU A 133 -42.66 20.94 10.62
C GLU A 133 -43.69 19.83 10.40
N ASN A 134 -43.32 18.59 10.74
CA ASN A 134 -44.28 17.66 11.31
C ASN A 134 -43.57 16.89 12.39
N GLU A 135 -43.98 17.24 13.60
CA GLU A 135 -43.65 16.68 14.89
C GLU A 135 -44.35 15.33 15.00
N GLU A 136 -43.61 14.22 14.89
CA GLU A 136 -44.07 12.94 15.43
C GLU A 136 -43.03 12.39 16.39
N ARG A 137 -43.28 12.69 17.66
CA ARG A 137 -42.63 12.13 18.83
C ARG A 137 -42.87 10.62 18.85
N SER A 138 -41.80 9.85 18.73
CA SER A 138 -41.70 8.53 19.34
C SER A 138 -40.41 8.51 20.14
N ALA A 139 -40.56 8.75 21.45
CA ALA A 139 -39.50 8.64 22.42
C ALA A 139 -39.15 7.15 22.60
N SER A 140 -38.00 6.75 22.07
CA SER A 140 -37.21 5.67 22.65
C SER A 140 -35.83 6.24 22.94
N ASP A 141 -35.69 6.65 24.19
CA ASP A 141 -34.43 6.98 24.85
C ASP A 141 -33.55 5.73 24.85
N GLU A 142 -32.70 5.60 23.82
CA GLU A 142 -31.45 4.89 23.96
C GLU A 142 -30.33 5.91 23.79
N THR A 143 -29.95 6.51 24.91
CA THR A 143 -28.63 7.09 25.14
C THR A 143 -27.57 5.98 25.04
N LEU A 144 -27.39 5.42 23.83
CA LEU A 144 -26.16 4.76 23.45
C LEU A 144 -25.11 5.86 23.28
N GLU A 145 -24.50 6.22 24.40
CA GLU A 145 -23.11 6.66 24.47
C GLU A 145 -22.28 5.70 23.59
N ARG A 146 -22.21 6.01 22.30
CA ARG A 146 -21.33 5.35 21.35
C ARG A 146 -19.93 5.77 21.76
N LYS A 147 -19.39 5.08 22.78
CA LYS A 147 -17.95 5.03 23.03
C LYS A 147 -17.34 4.81 21.66
N LYS A 148 -16.72 5.85 21.10
CA LYS A 148 -15.83 5.73 19.96
C LYS A 148 -14.71 4.82 20.44
N ARG A 149 -14.91 3.51 20.29
CA ARG A 149 -13.84 2.54 20.47
C ARG A 149 -12.85 2.93 19.39
N SER A 150 -11.71 3.46 19.79
CA SER A 150 -10.63 3.76 18.86
C SER A 150 -10.38 2.52 18.03
N VAL A 151 -10.54 2.62 16.71
CA VAL A 151 -10.31 1.47 15.84
C VAL A 151 -8.85 1.05 15.98
N SER A 152 -8.63 -0.20 16.39
CA SER A 152 -7.29 -0.76 16.58
C SER A 152 -6.68 -1.12 15.23
N VAL A 153 -5.35 -1.10 15.12
CA VAL A 153 -4.66 -1.70 13.97
C VAL A 153 -4.71 -3.22 14.12
N GLY A 154 -4.89 -3.95 13.03
CA GLY A 154 -4.96 -5.42 13.03
C GLY A 154 -6.34 -5.97 12.67
N VAL A 155 -6.64 -7.18 13.15
CA VAL A 155 -7.92 -7.86 12.93
C VAL A 155 -9.04 -7.13 13.68
N GLN A 156 -10.08 -6.70 12.96
CA GLN A 156 -11.26 -6.06 13.55
C GLN A 156 -12.37 -7.08 13.82
N LYS A 157 -12.74 -7.82 12.78
CA LYS A 157 -13.85 -8.79 12.77
C LYS A 157 -13.56 -9.87 11.75
N CYS A 158 -14.00 -11.09 12.03
CA CYS A 158 -13.90 -12.22 11.11
C CYS A 158 -15.25 -12.88 10.91
N GLU A 159 -15.51 -13.32 9.69
CA GLU A 159 -16.58 -14.24 9.34
C GLU A 159 -15.99 -15.56 8.90
N LYS A 160 -16.57 -16.65 9.41
CA LYS A 160 -16.09 -18.01 9.19
C LYS A 160 -16.76 -18.62 7.98
N LYS A 161 -16.08 -19.55 7.33
CA LYS A 161 -16.65 -20.46 6.35
C LYS A 161 -17.93 -21.09 6.91
N ALA A 162 -18.91 -21.28 6.01
CA ALA A 162 -20.25 -21.75 6.31
C ALA A 162 -21.09 -20.79 7.18
N THR A 163 -20.64 -19.56 7.41
CA THR A 163 -21.52 -18.48 7.90
C THR A 163 -22.48 -18.07 6.79
N ARG A 164 -23.73 -17.77 7.16
CA ARG A 164 -24.75 -17.31 6.23
C ARG A 164 -24.61 -15.80 6.04
N THR A 165 -24.42 -15.37 4.80
CA THR A 165 -24.43 -13.96 4.41
C THR A 165 -25.84 -13.37 4.53
N SER A 166 -25.94 -12.04 4.50
CA SER A 166 -27.21 -11.31 4.46
C SER A 166 -28.13 -11.71 3.30
N GLU A 167 -27.54 -12.12 2.18
CA GLU A 167 -28.24 -12.56 0.98
C GLU A 167 -28.62 -14.05 1.04
N ASN A 168 -28.51 -14.69 2.21
CA ASN A 168 -28.79 -16.10 2.46
C ASN A 168 -27.85 -17.11 1.77
N PHE A 169 -26.74 -16.67 1.18
CA PHE A 169 -25.68 -17.56 0.67
C PHE A 169 -24.69 -17.98 1.76
N TYR A 170 -24.05 -19.13 1.60
CA TYR A 170 -22.96 -19.56 2.48
C TYR A 170 -21.62 -19.02 2.03
N GLN A 171 -20.89 -18.43 2.96
CA GLN A 171 -19.52 -18.01 2.74
C GLN A 171 -18.61 -19.24 2.60
N LEU A 172 -17.80 -19.27 1.54
CA LEU A 172 -16.96 -20.43 1.21
C LEU A 172 -15.56 -20.39 1.83
N CYS A 173 -15.13 -19.21 2.27
CA CYS A 173 -13.79 -18.94 2.79
C CYS A 173 -13.87 -18.11 4.07
N ASP A 174 -12.95 -18.33 5.00
CA ASP A 174 -12.78 -17.44 6.15
C ASP A 174 -12.29 -16.06 5.66
N GLU A 175 -13.00 -15.00 6.04
CA GLU A 175 -12.59 -13.61 5.76
C GLU A 175 -12.50 -12.81 7.06
N CYS A 176 -11.46 -12.00 7.20
CA CYS A 176 -11.33 -11.05 8.28
C CYS A 176 -11.15 -9.63 7.75
N TRP A 177 -11.88 -8.68 8.33
CA TRP A 177 -11.62 -7.26 8.19
C TRP A 177 -10.37 -6.91 8.98
N TYR A 178 -9.40 -6.31 8.29
CA TYR A 178 -8.08 -6.01 8.82
C TYR A 178 -7.70 -4.57 8.50
N ILE A 179 -7.10 -3.88 9.46
CA ILE A 179 -6.59 -2.53 9.27
C ILE A 179 -5.08 -2.57 9.39
N THR A 180 -4.39 -2.25 8.29
CA THR A 180 -2.94 -2.22 8.24
C THR A 180 -2.44 -0.81 8.46
N GLN A 181 -1.45 -0.66 9.33
CA GLN A 181 -0.68 0.57 9.47
C GLN A 181 0.65 0.42 8.74
N LEU A 182 0.83 1.21 7.69
CA LEU A 182 2.07 1.27 6.95
C LEU A 182 3.20 1.91 7.80
N PRO A 183 4.46 1.56 7.48
CA PRO A 183 5.63 2.23 8.02
C PRO A 183 5.59 3.76 7.79
N PRO A 184 6.30 4.55 8.61
CA PRO A 184 6.23 6.01 8.57
C PRO A 184 6.73 6.63 7.26
N ASN A 185 7.50 5.89 6.46
CA ASN A 185 8.02 6.32 5.17
C ASN A 185 7.02 6.11 4.02
N LYS A 186 5.76 5.78 4.30
CA LYS A 186 4.69 5.59 3.31
C LYS A 186 3.47 6.44 3.67
N PHE A 187 2.78 6.94 2.64
CA PHE A 187 1.66 7.85 2.80
C PHE A 187 0.56 7.55 1.75
N PRO A 188 -0.73 7.44 2.14
CA PRO A 188 -1.30 7.53 3.49
C PRO A 188 -0.94 6.32 4.36
N ARG A 189 -1.08 6.44 5.68
CA ARG A 189 -0.55 5.44 6.62
C ARG A 189 -1.47 4.26 6.90
N TYR A 190 -2.77 4.38 6.71
CA TYR A 190 -3.72 3.33 7.07
C TYR A 190 -4.37 2.73 5.84
N ILE A 191 -4.49 1.40 5.82
CA ILE A 191 -5.13 0.64 4.75
C ILE A 191 -6.27 -0.19 5.34
N ASN A 192 -7.42 -0.17 4.67
CA ASN A 192 -8.57 -1.01 4.93
C ASN A 192 -8.50 -2.28 4.06
N GLU A 193 -8.40 -3.45 4.68
CA GLU A 193 -8.19 -4.72 3.98
C GLU A 193 -9.21 -5.78 4.38
N LYS A 194 -9.43 -6.74 3.48
CA LYS A 194 -9.98 -8.06 3.80
C LYS A 194 -8.93 -9.13 3.58
N ILE A 195 -8.66 -9.89 4.63
CA ILE A 195 -7.67 -10.98 4.60
C ILE A 195 -8.35 -12.35 4.67
N CYS A 196 -7.73 -13.35 4.06
CA CYS A 196 -8.17 -14.74 4.18
C CYS A 196 -7.62 -15.36 5.47
N GLY A 197 -8.51 -15.97 6.25
CA GLY A 197 -8.18 -16.47 7.58
C GLY A 197 -7.76 -15.36 8.55
N THR A 198 -7.02 -15.71 9.62
CA THR A 198 -6.67 -14.77 10.70
C THR A 198 -5.30 -14.13 10.55
N THR A 199 -4.41 -14.71 9.74
CA THR A 199 -3.02 -14.24 9.56
C THR A 199 -2.80 -13.57 8.21
N GLY A 200 -3.73 -13.74 7.26
CA GLY A 200 -3.60 -13.22 5.89
C GLY A 200 -2.53 -13.93 5.06
N ALA A 201 -1.90 -14.98 5.61
CA ALA A 201 -1.18 -15.96 4.82
C ALA A 201 -2.23 -16.86 4.18
N SER A 202 -2.10 -17.11 2.86
CA SER A 202 -2.89 -18.13 2.18
C SER A 202 -2.55 -19.49 2.77
N LEU A 203 -3.20 -19.86 3.85
CA LEU A 203 -3.39 -21.24 4.21
C LEU A 203 -4.21 -21.84 3.07
N MET A 204 -3.85 -23.02 2.59
CA MET A 204 -4.60 -23.74 1.54
C MET A 204 -5.94 -24.20 2.11
N ASP A 205 -6.77 -23.24 2.51
CA ASP A 205 -8.09 -23.46 3.08
C ASP A 205 -8.97 -23.94 1.96
N ILE A 206 -9.43 -25.16 2.17
CA ILE A 206 -10.20 -25.88 1.18
C ILE A 206 -11.62 -25.32 1.16
N CYS A 207 -12.16 -25.07 -0.03
CA CYS A 207 -13.52 -24.58 -0.24
C CYS A 207 -14.30 -25.51 -1.20
N ALA A 208 -15.59 -25.22 -1.40
CA ALA A 208 -16.48 -25.96 -2.31
C ALA A 208 -16.40 -27.50 -2.20
N GLY A 209 -16.52 -28.05 -0.98
CA GLY A 209 -16.53 -29.50 -0.79
C GLY A 209 -15.24 -30.22 -1.22
N ASN A 210 -14.08 -29.58 -1.06
CA ASN A 210 -12.76 -30.08 -1.44
C ASN A 210 -12.41 -30.03 -2.93
N THR A 211 -13.13 -29.20 -3.68
CA THR A 211 -12.88 -28.98 -5.11
C THR A 211 -12.20 -27.65 -5.43
N GLY A 212 -11.84 -26.86 -4.42
CA GLY A 212 -11.15 -25.59 -4.62
C GLY A 212 -10.38 -25.09 -3.40
N PHE A 213 -9.66 -23.99 -3.59
CA PHE A 213 -8.92 -23.28 -2.56
C PHE A 213 -9.38 -21.83 -2.42
N CYS A 214 -9.33 -21.34 -1.18
CA CYS A 214 -9.49 -19.93 -0.87
C CYS A 214 -8.21 -19.17 -1.25
N ILE A 215 -8.36 -18.20 -2.16
CA ILE A 215 -7.25 -17.40 -2.67
C ILE A 215 -7.50 -15.94 -2.34
N GLN A 216 -6.48 -15.30 -1.76
CA GLN A 216 -6.47 -13.86 -1.50
C GLN A 216 -6.43 -13.09 -2.82
N LYS A 217 -7.40 -12.19 -3.00
CA LYS A 217 -7.38 -11.20 -4.08
C LYS A 217 -6.91 -9.86 -3.57
N GLU A 218 -6.31 -9.11 -4.48
CA GLU A 218 -5.67 -7.83 -4.23
C GLU A 218 -6.15 -6.81 -5.27
N ILE A 219 -6.26 -5.56 -4.86
CA ILE A 219 -6.34 -4.40 -5.74
C ILE A 219 -5.03 -3.62 -5.63
N ILE A 220 -4.72 -2.83 -6.66
CA ILE A 220 -3.52 -2.00 -6.69
C ILE A 220 -3.94 -0.55 -6.57
N GLN A 221 -3.26 0.20 -5.72
CA GLN A 221 -3.46 1.65 -5.57
C GLN A 221 -2.11 2.34 -5.45
N ASP A 222 -1.94 3.44 -6.18
CA ASP A 222 -0.71 4.22 -6.11
C ASP A 222 -0.73 5.14 -4.89
N LEU A 223 0.30 5.00 -4.05
CA LEU A 223 0.54 5.75 -2.82
C LEU A 223 1.90 6.46 -2.91
N LEU A 224 2.29 7.22 -1.88
CA LEU A 224 3.59 7.89 -1.83
C LEU A 224 4.56 7.17 -0.90
N ILE A 225 5.83 7.07 -1.32
CA ILE A 225 6.93 6.58 -0.50
C ILE A 225 8.00 7.65 -0.37
N GLN A 226 8.49 7.83 0.85
CA GLN A 226 9.59 8.70 1.19
C GLN A 226 10.85 8.15 0.52
N THR A 227 11.55 9.02 -0.19
CA THR A 227 12.87 8.70 -0.72
C THR A 227 13.95 9.47 0.05
N ASN A 228 15.21 9.07 -0.11
CA ASN A 228 16.36 9.85 0.33
C ASN A 228 16.84 10.82 -0.76
N GLN A 229 15.91 11.29 -1.60
CA GLN A 229 16.17 12.30 -2.62
C GLN A 229 15.62 13.65 -2.16
N TYR A 230 16.32 14.71 -2.54
CA TYR A 230 16.04 16.06 -2.08
C TYR A 230 16.14 17.05 -3.24
N GLU A 231 15.23 18.02 -3.24
CA GLU A 231 15.15 19.10 -4.21
C GLU A 231 15.71 20.37 -3.58
N LYS A 232 16.59 21.08 -4.28
CA LYS A 232 17.03 22.40 -3.84
C LYS A 232 15.92 23.42 -4.14
N ILE A 233 15.46 24.11 -3.10
CA ILE A 233 14.45 25.18 -3.24
C ILE A 233 15.05 26.54 -2.84
N PRO A 234 14.46 27.66 -3.29
CA PRO A 234 14.87 28.99 -2.85
C PRO A 234 14.77 29.10 -1.32
N SER A 235 15.78 29.72 -0.71
CA SER A 235 15.78 29.89 0.74
C SER A 235 14.69 30.89 1.16
N PRO A 236 13.79 30.53 2.09
CA PRO A 236 12.80 31.46 2.62
C PRO A 236 13.41 32.50 3.55
N ASP A 237 14.63 32.25 4.08
CA ASP A 237 15.35 33.13 5.00
C ASP A 237 16.82 33.24 4.56
N PRO A 238 17.39 34.45 4.44
CA PRO A 238 18.81 34.65 4.11
C PRO A 238 19.80 33.99 5.08
N GLN A 239 19.37 33.57 6.29
CA GLN A 239 20.20 32.84 7.24
C GLN A 239 20.65 31.46 6.74
N TYR A 240 19.89 30.84 5.81
CA TYR A 240 20.23 29.52 5.28
C TYR A 240 20.94 29.65 3.94
N SER A 241 22.08 28.95 3.81
CA SER A 241 22.87 28.91 2.59
C SER A 241 22.17 28.09 1.51
N VAL A 242 21.54 26.98 1.90
CA VAL A 242 20.80 26.08 1.00
C VAL A 242 19.60 25.50 1.73
N VAL A 243 18.51 25.32 1.01
CA VAL A 243 17.31 24.64 1.51
C VAL A 243 16.99 23.45 0.62
N TYR A 244 16.79 22.30 1.25
CA TYR A 244 16.45 21.04 0.60
C TYR A 244 15.08 20.59 1.04
N LYS A 245 14.18 20.34 0.10
CA LYS A 245 12.88 19.71 0.34
C LYS A 245 12.95 18.23 -0.01
N GLN A 246 12.43 17.38 0.85
CA GLN A 246 12.39 15.94 0.61
C GLN A 246 11.40 15.57 -0.50
N VAL A 247 11.84 14.68 -1.40
CA VAL A 247 11.04 14.14 -2.50
C VAL A 247 10.31 12.86 -2.06
N TRP A 248 9.01 12.83 -2.33
CA TRP A 248 8.19 11.62 -2.23
C TRP A 248 7.82 11.15 -3.64
N LYS A 249 7.87 9.85 -3.88
CA LYS A 249 7.58 9.26 -5.19
C LYS A 249 6.36 8.36 -5.14
N PRO A 250 5.60 8.25 -6.26
CA PRO A 250 4.55 7.27 -6.37
C PRO A 250 5.12 5.84 -6.25
N PHE A 251 4.38 4.97 -5.59
CA PHE A 251 4.63 3.53 -5.58
C PHE A 251 3.30 2.78 -5.55
N SER A 252 3.24 1.66 -6.25
CA SER A 252 2.03 0.83 -6.30
C SER A 252 1.94 -0.06 -5.07
N GLN A 253 0.91 0.16 -4.24
CA GLN A 253 0.59 -0.64 -3.06
C GLN A 253 -0.50 -1.64 -3.38
N LYS A 254 -0.23 -2.92 -3.09
CA LYS A 254 -1.24 -3.97 -3.11
C LYS A 254 -2.07 -3.92 -1.84
N ILE A 255 -3.39 -3.95 -2.00
CA ILE A 255 -4.38 -3.90 -0.91
C ILE A 255 -5.22 -5.17 -1.02
N ARG A 256 -5.23 -5.97 0.04
CA ARG A 256 -6.01 -7.22 0.08
C ARG A 256 -7.50 -6.91 0.16
N SER A 257 -8.28 -7.39 -0.83
CA SER A 257 -9.64 -6.91 -1.08
C SER A 257 -10.75 -7.93 -0.78
N CYS A 258 -10.53 -9.22 -1.04
CA CYS A 258 -11.47 -10.30 -0.74
C CYS A 258 -10.83 -11.70 -0.83
N CYS A 259 -11.57 -12.72 -0.41
CA CYS A 259 -11.19 -14.12 -0.53
C CYS A 259 -12.11 -14.84 -1.50
N GLN A 260 -11.52 -15.33 -2.59
CA GLN A 260 -12.27 -16.04 -3.62
C GLN A 260 -11.98 -17.53 -3.54
N CYS A 261 -13.05 -18.33 -3.42
CA CYS A 261 -12.95 -19.77 -3.68
C CYS A 261 -12.73 -19.99 -5.18
N GLN A 262 -11.59 -20.56 -5.55
CA GLN A 262 -11.29 -20.96 -6.91
C GLN A 262 -11.23 -22.48 -6.97
N SER A 263 -12.09 -23.07 -7.80
CA SER A 263 -12.09 -24.50 -8.07
C SER A 263 -10.96 -24.87 -9.01
N PHE A 264 -10.48 -26.11 -8.91
CA PHE A 264 -9.67 -26.67 -9.99
C PHE A 264 -10.57 -26.87 -11.21
N THR A 265 -10.07 -26.52 -12.39
CA THR A 265 -10.62 -27.10 -13.61
C THR A 265 -10.25 -28.58 -13.64
N PRO A 266 -11.20 -29.48 -13.93
CA PRO A 266 -10.89 -30.89 -14.16
C PRO A 266 -9.96 -31.09 -15.36
#